data_AF-A0A961XI58-F1
#
_entry.id   AF-A0A961XI58-F1
#
_cell.length_a   1.000
_cell.length_b   1.000
_cell.length_c   1.000
_cell.angle_alpha   90.00
_cell.angle_beta   90.00
_cell.angle_gamma   90.00
#
_symmetry.space_group_name_H-M   'P 1'
#
loop_
_entity.id
_entity.type
_entity.pdbx_description
1 polymer ?
#
loop_
_entity_poly.entity_id
_entity_poly.type
_entity_poly.pdbx_seq_one_letter_code
_entity_poly.pdbx_strand_id
1 'polypeptide(L)'
;GFNPIKDLYKMQVYRLSAWRNSHLPPDCLGPSGEVIPQNIIDKAPSAELRENQTDQDSLPPYPILDGILECLVENEMSVDSIVEQGFERGTVERIEHLLYIAEYKRRQSAPGVKITRKNFGRDRRYPITNRFRDR
;
A
#
# COMPACT_ATOMS: atom_id res chain seq x y z
N GLY A 1 -17.47 0.05 -9.63
CA GLY A 1 -17.29 -0.21 -8.18
C GLY A 1 -16.62 0.98 -7.51
N PHE A 2 -16.55 0.99 -6.18
CA PHE A 2 -15.87 2.01 -5.38
C PHE A 2 -14.90 1.33 -4.40
N ASN A 3 -13.70 1.87 -4.20
CA ASN A 3 -12.70 1.32 -3.28
C ASN A 3 -12.48 2.27 -2.08
N PRO A 4 -13.00 1.95 -0.89
CA PRO A 4 -12.95 2.84 0.27
C PRO A 4 -11.55 2.97 0.89
N ILE A 5 -10.68 1.97 0.70
CA ILE A 5 -9.34 1.91 1.30
C ILE A 5 -8.22 2.05 0.26
N LYS A 6 -8.55 2.59 -0.93
CA LYS A 6 -7.63 2.71 -2.07
C LYS A 6 -6.34 3.46 -1.72
N ASP A 7 -6.45 4.45 -0.85
CA ASP A 7 -5.38 5.41 -0.52
C ASP A 7 -4.85 5.20 0.90
N LEU A 8 -4.89 3.94 1.38
CA LEU A 8 -4.30 3.52 2.64
C LEU A 8 -3.21 2.50 2.38
N TYR A 9 -2.08 2.67 3.04
CA TYR A 9 -1.05 1.64 3.12
C TYR A 9 -1.49 0.50 4.03
N LYS A 10 -0.84 -0.66 3.89
CA LYS A 10 -1.28 -1.87 4.57
C LYS A 10 -1.14 -1.76 6.09
N MET A 11 -0.07 -1.14 6.58
CA MET A 11 0.13 -0.87 7.99
C MET A 11 -0.91 0.13 8.54
N GLN A 12 -1.41 1.06 7.72
CA GLN A 12 -2.50 1.95 8.12
C GLN A 12 -3.83 1.19 8.22
N VAL A 13 -4.09 0.23 7.32
CA VAL A 13 -5.27 -0.65 7.41
C VAL A 13 -5.23 -1.46 8.71
N TYR A 14 -4.09 -2.06 9.07
CA TYR A 14 -3.95 -2.78 10.34
C TYR A 14 -4.23 -1.88 11.56
N ARG A 15 -3.67 -0.68 11.58
CA ARG A 15 -3.91 0.32 12.64
C ARG A 15 -5.38 0.71 12.72
N LEU A 16 -6.02 0.96 11.57
CA LEU A 16 -7.42 1.38 11.51
C LEU A 16 -8.37 0.26 11.98
N SER A 17 -8.07 -1.00 11.64
CA SER A 17 -8.83 -2.15 12.12
C SER A 17 -8.76 -2.28 13.64
N ALA A 18 -7.56 -2.18 14.22
CA ALA A 18 -7.39 -2.23 15.68
C ALA A 18 -8.08 -1.04 16.37
N TRP A 19 -8.00 0.16 15.77
CA TRP A 19 -8.70 1.34 16.25
C TRP A 19 -10.22 1.15 16.22
N ARG A 20 -10.78 0.61 15.12
CA ARG A 20 -12.22 0.36 15.01
C ARG A 20 -12.73 -0.68 16.00
N ASN A 21 -11.94 -1.71 16.34
CA ASN A 21 -12.34 -2.67 17.38
C ASN A 21 -12.39 -2.07 18.78
N SER A 22 -11.62 -1.00 19.03
CA SER A 22 -11.59 -0.30 20.33
C SER A 22 -12.48 0.93 20.39
N HIS A 23 -13.02 1.40 19.27
CA HIS A 23 -13.79 2.65 19.18
C HIS A 23 -15.07 2.48 18.37
N LEU A 24 -16.15 3.09 18.85
CA LEU A 24 -17.41 3.23 18.10
C LEU A 24 -17.69 4.72 17.88
N PRO A 25 -17.48 5.25 16.68
CA PRO A 25 -17.86 6.62 16.35
C PRO A 25 -19.37 6.85 16.54
N PRO A 26 -19.80 8.04 17.00
CA PRO A 26 -21.23 8.32 17.27
C PRO A 26 -22.15 8.16 16.06
N ASP A 27 -21.61 8.36 14.86
CA ASP A 27 -22.28 8.27 13.57
C ASP A 27 -22.09 6.90 12.88
N CYS A 28 -21.43 5.95 13.54
CA CYS A 28 -21.21 4.62 12.99
C CYS A 28 -22.48 3.78 13.04
N LEU A 29 -22.89 3.25 11.88
CA LEU A 29 -24.02 2.31 11.77
C LEU A 29 -23.66 0.85 12.09
N GLY A 30 -22.38 0.58 12.34
CA GLY A 30 -21.88 -0.77 12.64
C GLY A 30 -22.05 -1.16 14.11
N PRO A 31 -21.89 -2.45 14.45
CA PRO A 31 -22.02 -2.92 15.82
C PRO A 31 -20.94 -2.35 16.75
N SER A 32 -21.24 -2.31 18.04
CA SER A 32 -20.27 -2.04 19.10
C SER A 32 -19.35 -3.25 19.33
N GLY A 33 -18.19 -3.02 19.95
CA GLY A 33 -17.24 -4.08 20.30
C GLY A 33 -16.34 -4.53 19.15
N GLU A 34 -15.85 -5.77 19.21
CA GLU A 34 -14.98 -6.37 18.20
C GLU A 34 -15.76 -6.64 16.91
N VAL A 35 -15.50 -5.84 15.88
CA VAL A 35 -16.16 -5.95 14.56
C VAL A 35 -15.32 -6.75 13.59
N ILE A 36 -14.00 -6.64 13.71
CA ILE A 36 -13.04 -7.33 12.86
C ILE A 36 -12.36 -8.39 13.71
N PRO A 37 -12.67 -9.69 13.50
CA PRO A 37 -12.06 -10.78 14.26
C PRO A 37 -10.54 -10.73 14.28
N GLN A 38 -9.94 -10.91 15.46
CA GLN A 38 -8.48 -10.85 15.62
C GLN A 38 -7.73 -11.85 14.72
N ASN A 39 -8.30 -13.04 14.48
CA ASN A 39 -7.71 -14.03 13.59
C ASN A 39 -7.57 -13.54 12.13
N ILE A 40 -8.42 -12.64 11.65
CA ILE A 40 -8.30 -12.03 10.31
C ILE A 40 -7.13 -11.03 10.28
N ILE A 41 -6.88 -10.35 11.39
CA ILE A 41 -5.80 -9.37 11.54
C ILE A 41 -4.44 -10.09 11.63
N ASP A 42 -4.39 -11.16 12.43
CA ASP A 42 -3.16 -11.94 12.68
C ASP A 42 -2.79 -12.88 11.52
N LYS A 43 -3.76 -13.22 10.66
CA LYS A 43 -3.50 -14.07 9.50
C LYS A 43 -2.40 -13.43 8.65
N ALA A 44 -1.35 -14.20 8.41
CA ALA A 44 -0.26 -13.78 7.54
C ALA A 44 -0.84 -13.36 6.17
N PRO A 45 -0.39 -12.21 5.62
CA PRO A 45 -0.86 -11.75 4.34
C PRO A 45 -0.47 -12.74 3.25
N SER A 46 -1.47 -13.24 2.54
CA SER A 46 -1.30 -14.19 1.44
C SER A 46 -2.26 -13.83 0.32
N ALA A 47 -1.74 -13.50 -0.85
CA ALA A 47 -2.49 -13.50 -2.10
C ALA A 47 -2.78 -14.95 -2.50
N GLU A 48 -3.81 -15.52 -1.90
CA GLU A 48 -4.38 -16.82 -2.28
C GLU A 48 -5.01 -16.72 -3.69
N LEU A 49 -4.17 -16.56 -4.72
CA LEU A 49 -4.57 -16.69 -6.13
C LEU A 49 -4.32 -18.12 -6.64
N ARG A 50 -3.54 -18.95 -5.89
CA ARG A 50 -3.32 -20.40 -6.07
C ARG A 50 -2.96 -21.07 -4.74
N GLU A 51 -3.21 -22.36 -4.58
CA GLU A 51 -2.69 -23.16 -3.46
C GLU A 51 -1.15 -23.02 -3.39
N ASN A 52 -0.62 -22.65 -2.22
CA ASN A 52 0.79 -22.42 -1.92
C ASN A 52 1.46 -21.16 -2.50
N GLN A 53 0.71 -20.19 -3.04
CA GLN A 53 1.30 -18.89 -3.40
C GLN A 53 1.22 -17.93 -2.20
N THR A 54 2.37 -17.48 -1.67
CA THR A 54 2.41 -16.42 -0.64
C THR A 54 2.98 -15.13 -1.23
N ASP A 55 2.42 -13.97 -0.86
CA ASP A 55 2.96 -12.64 -1.26
C ASP A 55 4.40 -12.44 -0.78
N GLN A 56 4.82 -13.22 0.22
CA GLN A 56 6.14 -13.17 0.85
C GLN A 56 7.27 -13.63 -0.08
N ASP A 57 6.98 -14.35 -1.17
CA ASP A 57 8.02 -14.76 -2.12
C ASP A 57 8.51 -13.59 -3.00
N SER A 58 7.77 -12.48 -3.03
CA SER A 58 8.03 -11.41 -4.00
C SER A 58 7.82 -9.98 -3.49
N LEU A 59 7.59 -9.74 -2.20
CA LEU A 59 7.58 -8.39 -1.61
C LEU A 59 8.29 -8.39 -0.25
N PRO A 60 8.93 -7.27 0.16
CA PRO A 60 9.48 -7.16 1.51
C PRO A 60 8.32 -7.06 2.52
N PRO A 61 8.59 -7.27 3.83
CA PRO A 61 7.60 -7.06 4.88
C PRO A 61 6.89 -5.70 4.76
N TYR A 62 5.58 -5.65 5.03
CA TYR A 62 4.80 -4.42 4.84
C TYR A 62 5.34 -3.18 5.54
N PRO A 63 5.91 -3.23 6.77
CA PRO A 63 6.53 -2.05 7.36
C PRO A 63 7.65 -1.45 6.48
N ILE A 64 8.42 -2.30 5.81
CA ILE A 64 9.48 -1.89 4.89
C ILE A 64 8.87 -1.42 3.57
N LEU A 65 7.92 -2.18 3.00
CA LEU A 65 7.26 -1.83 1.75
C LEU A 65 6.57 -0.47 1.82
N ASP A 66 5.76 -0.25 2.87
CA ASP A 66 5.00 0.97 3.07
C ASP A 66 5.93 2.17 3.23
N GLY A 67 7.03 2.03 3.99
CA GLY A 67 8.04 3.09 4.15
C GLY A 67 8.73 3.48 2.83
N ILE A 68 9.08 2.50 1.99
CA ILE A 68 9.64 2.75 0.66
C ILE A 68 8.60 3.45 -0.24
N LEU A 69 7.35 2.98 -0.23
CA LEU A 69 6.28 3.57 -1.03
C LEU A 69 5.97 5.01 -0.61
N GLU A 70 5.92 5.30 0.69
CA GLU A 70 5.72 6.66 1.21
C GLU A 70 6.82 7.60 0.68
N CYS A 71 8.08 7.14 0.70
CA CYS A 71 9.20 7.91 0.16
C CYS A 71 9.12 8.14 -1.35
N LEU A 72 8.79 7.11 -2.13
CA LEU A 72 8.68 7.19 -3.59
C LEU A 72 7.46 8.00 -4.08
N VAL A 73 6.35 7.94 -3.35
CA VAL A 73 5.04 8.44 -3.83
C VAL A 73 4.71 9.80 -3.21
N GLU A 74 4.85 9.93 -1.90
CA GLU A 74 4.46 11.14 -1.19
C GLU A 74 5.60 12.15 -1.15
N ASN A 75 6.82 11.67 -0.90
CA ASN A 75 8.01 12.52 -0.77
C ASN A 75 8.79 12.68 -2.09
N GLU A 76 8.47 11.91 -3.14
CA GLU A 76 9.16 11.93 -4.45
C GLU A 76 10.69 11.82 -4.35
N MET A 77 11.16 11.01 -3.42
CA MET A 77 12.58 10.81 -3.21
C MET A 77 13.19 9.95 -4.32
N SER A 78 14.46 10.24 -4.66
CA SER A 78 15.27 9.37 -5.52
C SER A 78 15.64 8.07 -4.81
N VAL A 79 16.02 7.05 -5.57
CA VAL A 79 16.51 5.77 -5.02
C VAL A 79 17.67 6.01 -4.05
N ASP A 80 18.62 6.88 -4.41
CA ASP A 80 19.77 7.20 -3.57
C ASP A 80 19.36 7.82 -2.22
N SER A 81 18.41 8.77 -2.25
CA SER A 81 17.91 9.42 -1.03
C SER A 81 17.20 8.43 -0.09
N ILE A 82 16.52 7.43 -0.65
CA ILE A 82 15.84 6.39 0.14
C ILE A 82 16.86 5.44 0.75
N VAL A 83 17.92 5.09 0.02
CA VAL A 83 19.01 4.26 0.54
C VAL A 83 19.74 4.98 1.68
N GLU A 84 19.93 6.30 1.60
CA GLU A 84 20.49 7.10 2.70
C GLU A 84 19.65 7.06 3.98
N GLN A 85 18.34 6.82 3.89
CA GLN A 85 17.48 6.60 5.05
C GLN A 85 17.62 5.20 5.68
N GLY A 86 18.46 4.33 5.10
CA GLY A 86 18.78 3.01 5.65
C GLY A 86 18.00 1.85 5.02
N PHE A 87 17.27 2.09 3.92
CA PHE A 87 16.66 1.01 3.15
C PHE A 87 17.68 0.31 2.24
N GLU A 88 17.54 -1.01 2.08
CA GLU A 88 18.43 -1.81 1.24
C GLU A 88 18.19 -1.50 -0.26
N ARG A 89 19.25 -1.14 -0.99
CA ARG A 89 19.17 -0.64 -2.37
C ARG A 89 18.45 -1.58 -3.33
N GLY A 90 18.78 -2.87 -3.33
CA GLY A 90 18.15 -3.86 -4.21
C GLY A 90 16.65 -3.95 -3.97
N THR A 91 16.21 -3.81 -2.72
CA THR A 91 14.80 -3.74 -2.36
C THR A 91 14.15 -2.47 -2.86
N VAL A 92 14.78 -1.30 -2.68
CA VAL A 92 14.25 -0.01 -3.18
C VAL A 92 14.07 -0.02 -4.70
N GLU A 93 15.12 -0.39 -5.44
CA GLU A 93 15.09 -0.47 -6.91
C GLU A 93 14.01 -1.43 -7.41
N ARG A 94 13.85 -2.57 -6.73
CA ARG A 94 12.82 -3.56 -7.06
C ARG A 94 11.42 -3.03 -6.82
N ILE A 95 11.18 -2.34 -5.69
CA ILE A 95 9.87 -1.74 -5.40
C ILE A 95 9.57 -0.59 -6.36
N GLU A 96 10.55 0.25 -6.70
CA GLU A 96 10.39 1.30 -7.69
C GLU A 96 10.00 0.71 -9.06
N HIS A 97 10.68 -0.35 -9.47
CA HIS A 97 10.35 -1.04 -10.71
C HIS A 97 8.91 -1.59 -10.71
N LEU A 98 8.54 -2.33 -9.66
CA LEU A 98 7.18 -2.88 -9.48
C LEU A 98 6.13 -1.77 -9.46
N LEU A 99 6.44 -0.64 -8.80
CA LEU A 99 5.61 0.54 -8.76
C LEU A 99 5.35 1.04 -10.18
N TYR A 100 6.38 1.23 -11.02
CA TYR A 100 6.18 1.73 -12.38
C TYR A 100 5.39 0.78 -13.28
N ILE A 101 5.70 -0.52 -13.27
CA ILE A 101 5.01 -1.47 -14.18
C ILE A 101 3.54 -1.68 -13.79
N ALA A 102 3.15 -1.38 -12.55
CA ALA A 102 1.76 -1.49 -12.10
C ALA A 102 0.87 -0.30 -12.53
N GLU A 103 1.38 0.67 -13.30
CA GLU A 103 0.62 1.86 -13.73
C GLU A 103 -0.65 1.51 -14.52
N TYR A 104 -0.58 0.50 -15.40
CA TYR A 104 -1.76 0.06 -16.15
C TYR A 104 -2.87 -0.47 -15.24
N LYS A 105 -2.51 -1.23 -14.19
CA LYS A 105 -3.47 -1.76 -13.20
C LYS A 105 -4.15 -0.62 -12.43
N ARG A 106 -3.37 0.42 -12.06
CA ARG A 106 -3.90 1.57 -11.32
C ARG A 106 -4.89 2.39 -12.14
N ARG A 107 -4.65 2.57 -13.44
CA ARG A 107 -5.60 3.27 -14.33
C ARG A 107 -6.93 2.54 -14.52
N GLN A 108 -6.94 1.21 -14.39
CA GLN A 108 -8.15 0.40 -14.43
C GLN A 108 -8.85 0.28 -13.07
N SER A 109 -8.23 0.79 -11.99
CA SER A 109 -8.80 0.69 -10.65
C SER A 109 -10.07 1.54 -10.49
N ALA A 110 -10.98 1.05 -9.67
CA ALA A 110 -12.17 1.81 -9.26
C ALA A 110 -11.78 3.16 -8.62
N PRO A 111 -12.65 4.19 -8.72
CA PRO A 111 -12.52 5.39 -7.91
C PRO A 111 -12.54 5.04 -6.41
N GLY A 112 -11.93 5.89 -5.60
CA GLY A 112 -11.82 5.70 -4.16
C GLY A 112 -11.54 7.02 -3.43
N VAL A 113 -11.56 6.97 -2.10
CA VAL A 113 -11.29 8.14 -1.24
C VAL A 113 -9.82 8.54 -1.37
N LYS A 114 -9.54 9.84 -1.32
CA LYS A 114 -8.18 10.41 -1.18
C LYS A 114 -7.99 10.86 0.27
N ILE A 115 -6.89 10.44 0.88
CA ILE A 115 -6.49 10.76 2.26
C ILE A 115 -5.08 11.35 2.27
N THR A 116 -4.17 10.79 1.46
CA THR A 116 -2.76 11.22 1.38
C THR A 116 -2.60 12.51 0.59
N ARG A 117 -1.43 13.14 0.69
CA ARG A 117 -1.10 14.37 -0.06
C ARG A 117 -1.04 14.10 -1.57
N LYS A 118 -0.46 12.96 -1.96
CA LYS A 118 -0.30 12.51 -3.34
C LYS A 118 -0.85 11.12 -3.53
N ASN A 119 -1.96 11.01 -4.26
CA ASN A 119 -2.57 9.72 -4.54
C ASN A 119 -2.29 9.20 -5.96
N PHE A 120 -2.52 7.91 -6.11
CA PHE A 120 -2.56 7.25 -7.42
C PHE A 120 -3.87 7.58 -8.15
N GLY A 121 -3.86 8.70 -8.88
CA GLY A 121 -5.03 9.18 -9.59
C GLY A 121 -4.74 10.42 -10.43
N ARG A 122 -5.27 11.57 -10.02
CA ARG A 122 -5.02 12.84 -10.71
C ARG A 122 -3.62 13.39 -10.41
N ASP A 123 -3.10 13.12 -9.22
CA ASP A 123 -1.90 13.81 -8.71
C ASP A 123 -0.60 13.18 -9.22
N ARG A 124 -0.53 11.85 -9.30
CA ARG A 124 0.63 11.13 -9.84
C ARG A 124 0.26 10.38 -11.11
N ARG A 125 0.66 10.92 -12.26
CA ARG A 125 0.44 10.32 -13.59
C ARG A 125 1.75 10.00 -14.28
N TYR A 126 2.05 8.71 -14.37
CA TYR A 126 3.16 8.22 -15.17
C TYR A 126 2.65 7.61 -16.47
N PRO A 127 3.45 7.61 -17.56
CA PRO A 127 3.09 6.88 -18.77
C PRO A 127 3.05 5.38 -18.47
N ILE A 128 2.09 4.66 -19.07
CA ILE A 128 2.02 3.19 -18.97
C ILE A 128 3.28 2.57 -19.56
N THR A 129 3.67 3.04 -20.75
CA THR A 129 4.93 2.66 -21.39
C THR A 129 6.03 3.57 -20.87
N ASN A 130 6.76 3.10 -19.85
CA ASN A 130 7.84 3.85 -19.22
C ASN A 130 9.14 3.01 -19.11
N ARG A 131 10.21 3.46 -19.79
CA ARG A 131 11.56 2.86 -19.70
C ARG A 131 12.53 3.63 -18.80
N PHE A 132 12.13 4.77 -18.24
CA PHE A 132 12.95 5.51 -17.28
C PHE A 132 13.22 4.67 -16.03
N ARG A 133 14.44 4.70 -15.51
CA ARG A 133 14.86 4.06 -14.26
C ARG A 133 15.83 5.01 -13.56
N ASP A 134 15.63 5.22 -12.27
CA ASP A 134 16.46 6.09 -11.44
C ASP A 134 17.68 5.31 -10.95
N ARG A 135 18.66 5.13 -11.84
CA ARG A 135 19.88 4.33 -11.63
C ARG A 135 21.02 4.77 -12.54
#